data_AF-A0A4U5N2T2-F1
#
_entry.id   AF-A0A4U5N2T2-F1
#
_cell.length_a   1.000
_cell.length_b   1.000
_cell.length_c   1.000
_cell.angle_alpha   90.00
_cell.angle_beta   90.00
_cell.angle_gamma   90.00
#
_symmetry.space_group_name_H-M   'P 1'
#
loop_
_entity.id
_entity.type
_entity.pdbx_description
1 polymer ?
#
loop_
_entity_poly.entity_id
_entity_poly.type
_entity_poly.pdbx_seq_one_letter_code
_entity_poly.pdbx_strand_id
1 'polypeptide(L)'
;MEAVIRNSFCDSFKASFTRVSGSFGFCAARFKEEGHHTMMAINDGVLAENVCYRDQFGRSIPSQNVEYLLSKYRLRKILIYTGCGDVVPPIDPKLNDQITHSFEEPGELSLFLACANIDDKWIDLFLAWKSLKRLFIHLGVDKPIVKLLKKLLRQKQLINLDCKITNVGTKEANLLCKFLFQEQFLNLTLWPYNEDIANQIITTRILNWEVLNGKTVTFIGKVPLPEANFDALGRVEIDLVRFRSEHMVVDYFNWNATPEMREEEFLNRAQRTKWRFV
;
A
#
# COMPACT_ATOMS: atom_id res chain seq x y z
N MET A 1 16.16 13.84 -2.29
CA MET A 1 16.80 12.50 -2.24
C MET A 1 16.12 11.60 -1.21
N GLU A 2 16.08 11.98 0.06
CA GLU A 2 15.48 11.18 1.15
C GLU A 2 14.00 10.83 0.92
N ALA A 3 13.20 11.76 0.37
CA ALA A 3 11.79 11.50 0.06
C ALA A 3 11.59 10.36 -0.96
N VAL A 4 12.46 10.24 -1.97
CA VAL A 4 12.41 9.17 -2.98
C VAL A 4 12.73 7.82 -2.34
N ILE A 5 13.74 7.79 -1.48
CA ILE A 5 14.16 6.57 -0.77
C ILE A 5 13.06 6.15 0.23
N ARG A 6 12.50 7.08 0.99
CA ARG A 6 11.38 6.82 1.93
C ARG A 6 10.21 6.14 1.21
N ASN A 7 9.78 6.68 0.08
CA ASN A 7 8.70 6.09 -0.72
C ASN A 7 9.06 4.69 -1.23
N SER A 8 10.34 4.46 -1.56
CA SER A 8 10.80 3.14 -1.98
C SER A 8 10.68 2.11 -0.85
N PHE A 9 11.14 2.43 0.37
CA PHE A 9 11.04 1.54 1.54
C PHE A 9 9.60 1.18 1.90
N CYS A 10 8.69 2.13 1.70
CA CYS A 10 7.26 1.97 1.90
C CYS A 10 6.64 0.87 1.02
N ASP A 11 7.13 0.64 -0.20
CA ASP A 11 6.44 -0.15 -1.24
C ASP A 11 7.23 -1.33 -1.79
N SER A 12 7.98 -2.02 -0.92
CA SER A 12 8.64 -3.32 -1.16
C SER A 12 10.11 -3.29 -1.57
N PHE A 13 10.82 -2.19 -1.29
CA PHE A 13 12.26 -2.07 -1.53
C PHE A 13 13.13 -2.77 -0.46
N LYS A 14 12.68 -3.91 0.07
CA LYS A 14 13.33 -4.59 1.21
C LYS A 14 14.68 -5.21 0.86
N ALA A 15 14.94 -5.54 -0.41
CA ALA A 15 16.19 -6.14 -0.86
C ALA A 15 16.96 -5.27 -1.88
N SER A 16 16.25 -4.48 -2.70
CA SER A 16 16.82 -3.69 -3.80
C SER A 16 17.60 -2.45 -3.36
N PHE A 17 17.53 -2.03 -2.09
CA PHE A 17 18.31 -0.88 -1.60
C PHE A 17 19.82 -1.13 -1.61
N THR A 18 20.24 -2.39 -1.52
CA THR A 18 21.66 -2.78 -1.59
C THR A 18 22.26 -2.56 -2.97
N ARG A 19 21.44 -2.38 -4.01
CA ARG A 19 21.88 -2.15 -5.39
C ARG A 19 22.19 -0.70 -5.69
N VAL A 20 21.84 0.22 -4.79
CA VAL A 20 22.10 1.65 -4.98
C VAL A 20 23.41 2.01 -4.29
N SER A 21 24.32 2.68 -4.99
CA SER A 21 25.63 3.09 -4.47
C SER A 21 25.68 4.59 -4.18
N GLY A 22 26.81 5.05 -3.64
CA GLY A 22 27.05 6.46 -3.34
C GLY A 22 26.10 7.02 -2.28
N SER A 23 25.71 8.29 -2.45
CA SER A 23 24.86 9.01 -1.50
C SER A 23 23.46 8.40 -1.35
N PHE A 24 22.87 7.91 -2.44
CA PHE A 24 21.59 7.22 -2.39
C PHE A 24 21.70 5.89 -1.62
N GLY A 25 22.76 5.11 -1.85
CA GLY A 25 23.02 3.88 -1.10
C GLY A 25 23.19 4.14 0.40
N PHE A 26 23.96 5.17 0.77
CA PHE A 26 24.13 5.57 2.18
C PHE A 26 22.80 5.95 2.84
N CYS A 27 22.00 6.80 2.20
CA CYS A 27 20.68 7.16 2.70
C CYS A 27 19.77 5.93 2.83
N ALA A 28 19.80 5.03 1.85
CA ALA A 28 18.97 3.83 1.87
C ALA A 28 19.38 2.86 2.99
N ALA A 29 20.69 2.70 3.25
CA ALA A 29 21.18 1.94 4.41
C ALA A 29 20.68 2.55 5.73
N ARG A 30 20.70 3.88 5.87
CA ARG A 30 20.14 4.55 7.05
C ARG A 30 18.65 4.32 7.25
N PHE A 31 17.85 4.41 6.18
CA PHE A 31 16.42 4.08 6.27
C PHE A 31 16.14 2.60 6.55
N LYS A 32 17.07 1.70 6.21
CA LYS A 32 16.98 0.28 6.55
C LYS A 32 17.31 0.01 8.03
N GLU A 33 18.10 0.85 8.67
CA GLU A 33 18.49 0.70 10.08
C GLU A 33 17.52 1.43 11.00
N GLU A 34 17.18 2.68 10.65
CA GLU A 34 16.47 3.63 11.51
C GLU A 34 15.00 3.84 11.10
N GLY A 35 14.61 3.26 9.96
CA GLY A 35 13.28 3.42 9.39
C GLY A 35 12.20 2.84 10.29
N HIS A 36 11.16 3.63 10.55
CA HIS A 36 10.09 3.16 11.41
C HIS A 36 8.73 3.69 10.99
N HIS A 37 7.70 3.00 11.46
CA HIS A 37 6.30 3.35 11.33
C HIS A 37 5.77 3.70 12.71
N THR A 38 4.95 4.76 12.76
CA THR A 38 4.14 5.10 13.94
C THR A 38 2.72 4.65 13.66
N MET A 39 2.10 3.97 14.62
CA MET A 39 0.74 3.46 14.52
C MET A 39 -0.08 4.03 15.68
N MET A 40 -1.20 4.65 15.35
CA MET A 40 -2.18 5.15 16.31
C MET A 40 -3.53 4.52 15.97
N ALA A 41 -4.36 4.26 16.98
CA ALA A 41 -5.67 3.67 16.79
C ALA A 41 -6.76 4.70 17.12
N ILE A 42 -7.79 4.74 16.29
CA ILE A 42 -9.05 5.41 16.56
C ILE A 42 -10.03 4.29 16.88
N ASN A 43 -10.40 4.16 18.15
CA ASN A 43 -11.30 3.13 18.63
C ASN A 43 -12.59 3.80 19.07
N ASP A 44 -13.71 3.42 18.45
CA ASP A 44 -15.04 3.94 18.80
C ASP A 44 -15.11 5.47 18.84
N GLY A 45 -14.38 6.10 17.92
CA GLY A 45 -14.38 7.55 17.74
C GLY A 45 -13.43 8.35 18.63
N VAL A 46 -12.64 7.68 19.46
CA VAL A 46 -11.64 8.29 20.33
C VAL A 46 -10.24 7.85 19.91
N LEU A 47 -9.26 8.75 19.99
CA LEU A 47 -7.85 8.41 19.78
C LEU A 47 -7.35 7.60 20.99
N ALA A 48 -6.87 6.38 20.74
CA ALA A 48 -6.24 5.58 21.77
C ALA A 48 -4.95 6.25 22.27
N GLU A 49 -4.73 6.23 23.59
CA GLU A 49 -3.53 6.81 24.22
C GLU A 49 -2.25 6.07 23.81
N ASN A 50 -2.36 4.77 23.52
CA ASN A 50 -1.22 3.93 23.19
C ASN A 50 -0.79 4.10 21.72
N VAL A 51 0.42 4.62 21.54
CA VAL A 51 1.11 4.67 20.25
C VAL A 51 2.04 3.47 20.12
N CYS A 52 1.95 2.76 18.99
CA CYS A 52 2.83 1.63 18.69
C CYS A 52 3.84 2.03 17.61
N TYR A 53 5.07 1.54 17.74
CA TYR A 53 6.12 1.74 16.76
C TYR A 53 6.58 0.41 16.18
N ARG A 54 6.82 0.38 14.87
CA ARG A 54 7.36 -0.78 14.15
C ARG A 54 8.54 -0.39 13.29
N ASP A 55 9.54 -1.27 13.18
CA ASP A 55 10.63 -1.07 12.23
C ASP A 55 10.13 -1.18 10.77
N GLN A 56 10.98 -0.87 9.80
CA GLN A 56 10.67 -1.03 8.36
C GLN A 56 10.32 -2.47 7.94
N PHE A 57 10.59 -3.47 8.78
CA PHE A 57 10.24 -4.87 8.53
C PHE A 57 8.89 -5.27 9.14
N GLY A 58 8.28 -4.40 9.94
CA GLY A 58 7.00 -4.62 10.62
C GLY A 58 7.11 -5.23 12.01
N ARG A 59 8.32 -5.32 12.57
CA ARG A 59 8.55 -5.83 13.93
C ARG A 59 8.29 -4.73 14.94
N SER A 60 7.64 -5.06 16.04
CA SER A 60 7.37 -4.10 17.11
C SER A 60 8.67 -3.60 17.74
N ILE A 61 8.76 -2.29 17.96
CA ILE A 61 9.88 -1.66 18.66
C ILE A 61 9.52 -1.60 20.17
N PRO A 62 10.37 -2.12 21.06
CA PRO A 62 10.13 -2.04 22.50
C PRO A 62 10.00 -0.60 23.00
N SER A 63 9.19 -0.37 24.04
CA SER A 63 8.92 0.97 24.57
C SER A 63 10.18 1.69 25.04
N GLN A 64 11.15 0.97 25.61
CA GLN A 64 12.44 1.55 26.03
C GLN A 64 13.29 2.09 24.87
N ASN A 65 13.00 1.69 23.63
CA ASN A 65 13.76 2.13 22.46
C ASN A 65 13.09 3.31 21.73
N VAL A 66 11.89 3.73 22.15
CA VAL A 66 11.11 4.76 21.44
C VAL A 66 11.78 6.14 21.52
N GLU A 67 12.45 6.45 22.62
CA GLU A 67 13.14 7.75 22.81
C GLU A 67 14.31 7.97 21.82
N TYR A 68 14.85 6.90 21.24
CA TYR A 68 15.93 6.96 20.25
C TYR A 68 15.42 7.12 18.81
N LEU A 69 14.11 7.06 18.58
CA LEU A 69 13.53 7.17 17.24
C LEU A 69 13.55 8.62 16.74
N LEU A 70 14.30 8.85 15.67
CA LEU A 70 14.38 10.17 15.05
C LEU A 70 13.27 10.36 14.01
N SER A 71 12.41 11.36 14.20
CA SER A 71 11.25 11.65 13.34
C SER A 71 11.59 11.77 11.84
N LYS A 72 12.81 12.22 11.48
CA LYS A 72 13.27 12.29 10.08
C LYS A 72 13.31 10.93 9.36
N TYR A 73 13.50 9.83 10.08
CA TYR A 73 13.51 8.46 9.54
C TYR A 73 12.13 7.79 9.57
N ARG A 74 11.10 8.50 10.03
CA ARG A 74 9.73 7.97 10.01
C ARG A 74 9.26 7.79 8.58
N LEU A 75 8.89 6.55 8.25
CA LEU A 75 8.41 6.14 6.95
C LEU A 75 6.92 6.46 6.79
N ARG A 76 6.10 6.00 7.76
CA ARG A 76 4.64 6.18 7.74
C ARG A 76 4.08 6.50 9.12
N LYS A 77 2.95 7.19 9.10
CA LYS A 77 2.01 7.35 10.21
C LYS A 77 0.75 6.61 9.83
N ILE A 78 0.41 5.56 10.55
CA ILE A 78 -0.72 4.67 10.25
C ILE A 78 -1.80 4.94 11.28
N LEU A 79 -2.91 5.51 10.84
CA LEU A 79 -4.13 5.62 11.62
C LEU A 79 -4.98 4.39 11.37
N ILE A 80 -5.20 3.59 12.42
CA ILE A 80 -6.06 2.41 12.37
C ILE A 80 -7.42 2.82 12.89
N TYR A 81 -8.41 2.86 12.02
CA TYR A 81 -9.80 3.08 12.40
C TYR A 81 -10.49 1.76 12.69
N THR A 82 -11.02 1.65 13.91
CA THR A 82 -11.86 0.53 14.35
C THR A 82 -13.16 1.06 14.97
N GLY A 83 -14.22 0.29 14.84
CA GLY A 83 -15.51 0.56 15.46
C GLY A 83 -16.11 -0.76 15.92
N CYS A 84 -16.66 -0.76 17.13
CA CYS A 84 -17.27 -1.91 17.75
C CYS A 84 -18.75 -2.04 17.34
N GLY A 85 -19.18 -3.27 17.08
CA GLY A 85 -20.57 -3.59 16.70
C GLY A 85 -20.95 -3.10 15.30
N ASP A 86 -22.24 -2.86 15.10
CA ASP A 86 -22.83 -2.45 13.81
C ASP A 86 -23.22 -0.96 13.77
N VAL A 87 -22.76 -0.18 14.75
CA VAL A 87 -23.10 1.24 14.91
C VAL A 87 -21.93 2.11 14.47
N VAL A 88 -22.23 3.23 13.82
CA VAL A 88 -21.24 4.28 13.52
C VAL A 88 -20.91 5.02 14.81
N PRO A 89 -19.65 5.00 15.29
CA PRO A 89 -19.29 5.68 16.52
C PRO A 89 -19.34 7.20 16.36
N PRO A 90 -19.73 7.96 17.41
CA PRO A 90 -19.63 9.40 17.39
C PRO A 90 -18.15 9.84 17.35
N ILE A 91 -17.86 10.95 16.67
CA ILE A 91 -16.50 11.50 16.61
C ILE A 91 -16.26 12.32 17.88
N ASP A 92 -15.18 12.03 18.63
CA ASP A 92 -14.73 12.89 19.72
C ASP A 92 -14.40 14.29 19.15
N PRO A 93 -14.97 15.39 19.69
CA PRO A 93 -14.70 16.74 19.22
C PRO A 93 -13.22 17.12 19.18
N LYS A 94 -12.38 16.49 20.02
CA LYS A 94 -10.92 16.74 20.10
C LYS A 94 -10.11 15.88 19.13
N LEU A 95 -10.72 14.87 18.51
CA LEU A 95 -10.03 13.88 17.69
C LEU A 95 -9.21 14.52 16.57
N ASN A 96 -9.82 15.47 15.85
CA ASN A 96 -9.15 16.10 14.72
C ASN A 96 -7.94 16.93 15.18
N ASP A 97 -8.05 17.66 16.28
CA ASP A 97 -6.97 18.50 16.79
C ASP A 97 -5.81 17.64 17.31
N GLN A 98 -6.12 16.54 18.01
CA GLN A 98 -5.12 15.57 18.48
C GLN A 98 -4.36 14.92 17.33
N ILE A 99 -5.07 14.51 16.27
CA ILE A 99 -4.46 13.84 15.12
C ILE A 99 -3.68 14.82 14.25
N THR A 100 -4.22 16.03 14.00
CA THR A 100 -3.59 16.98 13.08
C THR A 100 -2.23 17.47 13.56
N HIS A 101 -2.00 17.55 14.88
CA HIS A 101 -0.66 17.83 15.41
C HIS A 101 0.38 16.79 14.93
N SER A 102 0.00 15.51 14.86
CA SER A 102 0.89 14.47 14.32
C SER A 102 1.16 14.61 12.82
N PHE A 103 0.36 15.40 12.09
CA PHE A 103 0.53 15.58 10.65
C PHE A 103 1.72 16.45 10.27
N GLU A 104 2.16 17.32 11.16
CA GLU A 104 3.32 18.20 10.97
C GLU A 104 4.64 17.43 10.92
N GLU A 105 4.69 16.28 11.59
CA GLU A 105 5.89 15.44 11.62
C GLU A 105 6.12 14.71 10.28
N PRO A 106 7.37 14.35 9.92
CA PRO A 106 7.65 13.59 8.71
C PRO A 106 6.96 12.22 8.67
N GLY A 107 6.76 11.72 7.44
CA GLY A 107 6.20 10.40 7.17
C GLY A 107 4.86 10.46 6.45
N GLU A 108 4.61 9.47 5.60
CA GLU A 108 3.38 9.36 4.83
C GLU A 108 2.20 9.02 5.75
N LEU A 109 1.11 9.79 5.67
CA LEU A 109 -0.12 9.44 6.38
C LEU A 109 -0.87 8.34 5.63
N SER A 110 -1.13 7.25 6.33
CA SER A 110 -1.90 6.10 5.89
C SER A 110 -3.12 5.92 6.79
N LEU A 111 -4.28 5.68 6.19
CA LEU A 111 -5.50 5.29 6.92
C LEU A 111 -5.76 3.80 6.67
N PHE A 112 -5.88 3.03 7.75
CA PHE A 112 -6.30 1.64 7.73
C PHE A 112 -7.73 1.55 8.27
N LEU A 113 -8.67 1.18 7.41
CA LEU A 113 -10.07 0.95 7.76
C LEU A 113 -10.25 -0.53 8.11
N ALA A 114 -10.30 -0.83 9.41
CA ALA A 114 -10.55 -2.18 9.90
C ALA A 114 -12.05 -2.54 9.91
N CYS A 115 -12.93 -1.54 9.93
CA CYS A 115 -14.38 -1.68 9.81
C CYS A 115 -14.95 -0.70 8.75
N ALA A 116 -16.20 -0.94 8.33
CA ALA A 116 -16.90 -0.11 7.34
C ALA A 116 -17.93 0.86 7.97
N ASN A 117 -18.00 0.90 9.31
CA ASN A 117 -19.00 1.67 10.05
C ASN A 117 -18.71 3.18 10.06
N ILE A 118 -18.75 3.81 8.89
CA ILE A 118 -18.50 5.24 8.71
C ILE A 118 -19.72 5.93 8.10
N ASP A 119 -20.01 7.13 8.56
CA ASP A 119 -21.02 8.01 8.00
C ASP A 119 -20.37 9.18 7.24
N ASP A 120 -21.19 10.15 6.85
CA ASP A 120 -20.72 11.34 6.14
C ASP A 120 -19.76 12.19 6.96
N LYS A 121 -19.92 12.23 8.30
CA LYS A 121 -19.04 13.00 9.18
C LYS A 121 -17.65 12.38 9.24
N TRP A 122 -17.56 11.05 9.35
CA TRP A 122 -16.29 10.33 9.28
C TRP A 122 -15.62 10.48 7.92
N ILE A 123 -16.39 10.35 6.84
CA ILE A 123 -15.88 10.55 5.48
C ILE A 123 -15.31 11.97 5.34
N ASP A 124 -16.03 13.00 5.78
CA ASP A 124 -15.59 14.39 5.66
C ASP A 124 -14.36 14.67 6.53
N LEU A 125 -14.26 14.07 7.73
CA LEU A 125 -13.06 14.11 8.57
C LEU A 125 -11.84 13.51 7.85
N PHE A 126 -11.96 12.31 7.28
CA PHE A 126 -10.87 11.66 6.56
C PHE A 126 -10.41 12.45 5.32
N LEU A 127 -11.35 13.12 4.64
CA LEU A 127 -11.07 13.97 3.48
C LEU A 127 -10.48 15.34 3.84
N ALA A 128 -10.58 15.76 5.10
CA ALA A 128 -9.91 16.94 5.61
C ALA A 128 -8.39 16.73 5.72
N TRP A 129 -7.94 15.49 5.89
CA TRP A 129 -6.53 15.14 6.03
C TRP A 129 -5.78 15.17 4.69
N LYS A 130 -5.35 16.36 4.25
CA LYS A 130 -4.68 16.57 2.95
C LYS A 130 -3.36 15.80 2.79
N SER A 131 -2.74 15.40 3.90
CA SER A 131 -1.53 14.58 3.93
C SER A 131 -1.80 13.08 3.74
N LEU A 132 -3.07 12.63 3.75
CA LEU A 132 -3.44 11.22 3.55
C LEU A 132 -3.10 10.78 2.12
N LYS A 133 -2.06 9.95 1.98
CA LYS A 133 -1.58 9.43 0.69
C LYS A 133 -1.90 7.96 0.47
N ARG A 134 -2.22 7.23 1.54
CA ARG A 134 -2.51 5.80 1.43
C ARG A 134 -3.79 5.44 2.16
N LEU A 135 -4.62 4.65 1.50
CA LEU A 135 -5.80 4.05 2.10
C LEU A 135 -5.67 2.53 2.05
N PHE A 136 -5.89 1.89 3.19
CA PHE A 136 -6.01 0.44 3.31
C PHE A 136 -7.43 0.11 3.76
N ILE A 137 -8.11 -0.76 3.02
CA ILE A 137 -9.47 -1.23 3.30
C ILE A 137 -9.39 -2.72 3.64
N HIS A 138 -9.70 -3.10 4.88
CA HIS A 138 -9.66 -4.50 5.31
C HIS A 138 -10.93 -5.30 4.98
N LEU A 139 -12.05 -4.63 4.71
CA LEU A 139 -13.36 -5.24 4.53
C LEU A 139 -13.96 -4.97 3.14
N GLY A 140 -15.20 -5.42 2.94
CA GLY A 140 -15.96 -5.19 1.71
C GLY A 140 -16.09 -3.72 1.33
N VAL A 141 -16.27 -3.45 0.04
CA VAL A 141 -16.52 -2.12 -0.52
C VAL A 141 -18.03 -1.89 -0.56
N ASP A 142 -18.57 -1.43 0.57
CA ASP A 142 -19.97 -1.08 0.71
C ASP A 142 -20.27 0.37 0.29
N LYS A 143 -21.51 0.83 0.48
CA LYS A 143 -21.93 2.18 0.06
C LYS A 143 -21.09 3.30 0.71
N PRO A 144 -20.85 3.33 2.03
CA PRO A 144 -19.93 4.28 2.66
C PRO A 144 -18.52 4.26 2.06
N ILE A 145 -17.92 3.08 1.88
CA ILE A 145 -16.56 2.96 1.33
C ILE A 145 -16.51 3.42 -0.13
N VAL A 146 -17.51 3.07 -0.96
CA VAL A 146 -17.64 3.59 -2.33
C VAL A 146 -17.74 5.12 -2.33
N LYS A 147 -18.49 5.71 -1.40
CA LYS A 147 -18.62 7.17 -1.27
C LYS A 147 -17.27 7.82 -0.93
N LEU A 148 -16.55 7.26 0.04
CA LEU A 148 -15.21 7.70 0.41
C LEU A 148 -14.25 7.62 -0.79
N LEU A 149 -14.16 6.47 -1.46
CA LEU A 149 -13.30 6.26 -2.64
C LEU A 149 -13.61 7.24 -3.76
N LYS A 150 -14.89 7.50 -4.07
CA LYS A 150 -15.28 8.50 -5.09
C LYS A 150 -14.89 9.92 -4.71
N LYS A 151 -14.90 10.29 -3.43
CA LYS A 151 -14.46 11.62 -2.97
C LYS A 151 -12.93 11.73 -3.00
N LEU A 152 -12.21 10.70 -2.56
CA LEU A 152 -10.74 10.63 -2.62
C LEU A 152 -10.21 10.64 -4.06
N LEU A 153 -10.88 9.92 -4.97
CA LEU A 153 -10.58 9.95 -6.40
C LEU A 153 -10.71 11.39 -6.93
N ARG A 154 -11.79 12.10 -6.60
CA ARG A 154 -11.96 13.51 -7.02
C ARG A 154 -10.88 14.44 -6.48
N GLN A 155 -10.39 14.20 -5.26
CA GLN A 155 -9.35 15.01 -4.63
C GLN A 155 -7.93 14.71 -5.12
N LYS A 156 -7.72 13.62 -5.87
CA LYS A 156 -6.39 13.23 -6.40
C LYS A 156 -5.28 13.25 -5.34
N GLN A 157 -5.57 12.80 -4.13
CA GLN A 157 -4.61 12.86 -3.01
C GLN A 157 -3.90 11.53 -2.72
N LEU A 158 -4.53 10.41 -3.08
CA LEU A 158 -3.95 9.09 -2.85
C LEU A 158 -2.86 8.79 -3.87
N ILE A 159 -1.79 8.20 -3.35
CA ILE A 159 -0.67 7.61 -4.08
C ILE A 159 -0.85 6.09 -4.08
N ASN A 160 -1.34 5.52 -2.98
CA ASN A 160 -1.50 4.08 -2.81
C ASN A 160 -2.90 3.71 -2.32
N LEU A 161 -3.45 2.61 -2.85
CA LEU A 161 -4.70 2.02 -2.40
C LEU A 161 -4.52 0.51 -2.21
N ASP A 162 -4.88 0.02 -1.04
CA ASP A 162 -4.80 -1.39 -0.68
C ASP A 162 -6.18 -1.89 -0.29
N CYS A 163 -6.61 -2.98 -0.91
CA CYS A 163 -7.97 -3.45 -0.87
C CYS A 163 -8.01 -4.95 -0.57
N LYS A 164 -8.39 -5.31 0.66
CA LYS A 164 -8.83 -6.66 1.03
C LYS A 164 -10.32 -6.80 0.72
N ILE A 165 -10.67 -7.24 -0.47
CA ILE A 165 -12.08 -7.30 -0.89
C ILE A 165 -12.42 -8.67 -1.46
N THR A 166 -13.25 -9.41 -0.76
CA THR A 166 -13.69 -10.75 -1.16
C THR A 166 -14.83 -10.74 -2.17
N ASN A 167 -15.54 -9.62 -2.34
CA ASN A 167 -16.74 -9.50 -3.19
C ASN A 167 -16.77 -8.17 -3.96
N VAL A 168 -15.88 -7.97 -4.93
CA VAL A 168 -15.87 -6.78 -5.78
C VAL A 168 -16.79 -6.99 -6.97
N GLY A 169 -17.87 -6.22 -7.07
CA GLY A 169 -18.68 -6.15 -8.29
C GLY A 169 -17.98 -5.34 -9.38
N THR A 170 -18.44 -5.47 -10.63
CA THR A 170 -17.85 -4.74 -11.77
C THR A 170 -17.81 -3.22 -11.56
N LYS A 171 -18.79 -2.64 -10.85
CA LYS A 171 -18.83 -1.20 -10.58
C LYS A 171 -17.71 -0.75 -9.65
N GLU A 172 -17.45 -1.54 -8.61
CA GLU A 172 -16.39 -1.31 -7.63
C GLU A 172 -15.02 -1.54 -8.27
N ALA A 173 -14.87 -2.60 -9.08
CA ALA A 173 -13.69 -2.86 -9.91
C ALA A 173 -13.34 -1.65 -10.79
N ASN A 174 -14.32 -1.15 -11.56
CA ASN A 174 -14.17 0.04 -12.39
C ASN A 174 -13.71 1.26 -11.58
N LEU A 175 -14.23 1.42 -10.36
CA LEU A 175 -13.86 2.52 -9.48
C LEU A 175 -12.41 2.41 -9.00
N LEU A 176 -11.95 1.21 -8.63
CA LEU A 176 -10.56 0.97 -8.23
C LEU A 176 -9.59 1.24 -9.38
N CYS A 177 -9.91 0.74 -10.58
CA CYS A 177 -9.12 0.97 -11.79
C CYS A 177 -8.99 2.46 -12.14
N LYS A 178 -10.00 3.30 -11.83
CA LYS A 178 -9.93 4.75 -12.07
C LYS A 178 -8.78 5.45 -11.33
N PHE A 179 -8.32 4.91 -10.20
CA PHE A 179 -7.16 5.48 -9.51
C PHE A 179 -5.87 5.34 -10.32
N LEU A 180 -5.72 4.26 -11.09
CA LEU A 180 -4.54 4.05 -11.94
C LEU A 180 -4.37 5.13 -13.03
N PHE A 181 -5.42 5.86 -13.38
CA PHE A 181 -5.34 6.96 -14.35
C PHE A 181 -4.91 8.29 -13.75
N GLN A 182 -4.74 8.37 -12.42
CA GLN A 182 -4.34 9.60 -11.77
C GLN A 182 -2.82 9.72 -11.79
N GLU A 183 -2.31 10.86 -12.21
CA GLU A 183 -0.88 11.13 -12.35
C GLU A 183 -0.10 10.77 -11.08
N GLN A 184 -0.57 11.20 -9.91
CA GLN A 184 0.10 11.01 -8.63
C GLN A 184 -0.04 9.58 -8.05
N PHE A 185 -0.92 8.75 -8.60
CA PHE A 185 -1.18 7.41 -8.08
C PHE A 185 -0.13 6.41 -8.57
N LEU A 186 0.40 5.56 -7.69
CA LEU A 186 1.52 4.68 -7.98
C LEU A 186 1.20 3.19 -7.81
N ASN A 187 0.39 2.82 -6.82
CA ASN A 187 0.18 1.40 -6.50
C ASN A 187 -1.26 1.07 -6.09
N LEU A 188 -1.83 0.08 -6.77
CA LEU A 188 -3.08 -0.58 -6.36
C LEU A 188 -2.74 -2.00 -5.88
N THR A 189 -3.07 -2.32 -4.63
CA THR A 189 -2.93 -3.67 -4.08
C THR A 189 -4.31 -4.31 -3.91
N LEU A 190 -4.48 -5.53 -4.40
CA LEU A 190 -5.73 -6.28 -4.38
C LEU A 190 -5.52 -7.63 -3.69
N TRP A 191 -6.42 -7.98 -2.76
CA TRP A 191 -6.53 -9.35 -2.28
C TRP A 191 -7.95 -9.74 -1.85
N PRO A 192 -8.44 -10.96 -2.18
CA PRO A 192 -7.82 -11.94 -3.07
C PRO A 192 -7.71 -11.46 -4.54
N TYR A 193 -7.06 -12.27 -5.38
CA TYR A 193 -7.08 -12.08 -6.83
C TYR A 193 -8.51 -12.11 -7.38
N ASN A 194 -8.80 -11.21 -8.31
CA ASN A 194 -10.04 -11.17 -9.05
C ASN A 194 -9.72 -11.01 -10.53
N GLU A 195 -10.12 -12.02 -11.32
CA GLU A 195 -9.82 -12.11 -12.74
C GLU A 195 -10.47 -10.98 -13.55
N ASP A 196 -11.71 -10.59 -13.23
CA ASP A 196 -12.41 -9.49 -13.91
C ASP A 196 -11.67 -8.16 -13.75
N ILE A 197 -11.19 -7.85 -12.54
CA ILE A 197 -10.37 -6.66 -12.29
C ILE A 197 -9.06 -6.75 -13.07
N ALA A 198 -8.40 -7.91 -13.05
CA ALA A 198 -7.15 -8.11 -13.76
C ALA A 198 -7.31 -7.90 -15.28
N ASN A 199 -8.35 -8.49 -15.88
CA ASN A 199 -8.68 -8.33 -17.29
C ASN A 199 -9.01 -6.88 -17.65
N GLN A 200 -9.70 -6.17 -16.76
CA GLN A 200 -9.98 -4.75 -16.94
C GLN A 200 -8.70 -3.90 -16.91
N ILE A 201 -7.77 -4.20 -16.01
CA ILE A 201 -6.47 -3.52 -15.92
C ILE A 201 -5.67 -3.72 -17.21
N ILE A 202 -5.65 -4.95 -17.75
CA ILE A 202 -4.97 -5.24 -19.03
C ILE A 202 -5.64 -4.53 -20.20
N THR A 203 -6.98 -4.55 -20.28
CA THR A 203 -7.73 -3.81 -21.30
C THR A 203 -7.42 -2.31 -21.23
N THR A 204 -7.37 -1.77 -20.01
CA THR A 204 -7.01 -0.38 -19.75
C THR A 204 -5.60 -0.05 -20.23
N ARG A 205 -4.63 -0.95 -19.95
CA ARG A 205 -3.24 -0.82 -20.37
C ARG A 205 -3.13 -0.77 -21.90
N ILE A 206 -3.81 -1.67 -22.61
CA ILE A 206 -3.78 -1.71 -24.09
C ILE A 206 -4.26 -0.38 -24.68
N LEU A 207 -5.29 0.23 -24.07
CA LEU A 207 -5.86 1.47 -24.57
C LEU A 207 -5.10 2.74 -24.13
N ASN A 208 -4.39 2.71 -23.00
CA ASN A 208 -3.82 3.91 -22.35
C ASN A 208 -2.46 3.62 -21.68
N TRP A 209 -1.56 2.91 -22.35
CA TRP A 209 -0.32 2.42 -21.74
C TRP A 209 0.55 3.54 -21.15
N GLU A 210 0.64 4.70 -21.82
CA GLU A 210 1.42 5.86 -21.37
C GLU A 210 0.99 6.34 -19.97
N VAL A 211 -0.33 6.33 -19.71
CA VAL A 211 -0.89 6.76 -18.43
C VAL A 211 -0.51 5.80 -17.31
N LEU A 212 -0.32 4.52 -17.62
CA LEU A 212 0.03 3.51 -16.62
C LEU A 212 1.54 3.41 -16.36
N ASN A 213 2.39 4.02 -17.19
CA ASN A 213 3.84 3.90 -17.06
C ASN A 213 4.32 4.28 -15.65
N GLY A 214 5.18 3.43 -15.07
CA GLY A 214 5.71 3.60 -13.71
C GLY A 214 4.75 3.20 -12.60
N LYS A 215 3.49 2.89 -12.89
CA LYS A 215 2.51 2.41 -11.91
C LYS A 215 2.60 0.91 -11.73
N THR A 216 2.05 0.47 -10.62
CA THR A 216 2.10 -0.93 -10.21
C THR A 216 0.74 -1.43 -9.73
N VAL A 217 0.48 -2.70 -10.01
CA VAL A 217 -0.64 -3.44 -9.46
C VAL A 217 -0.09 -4.65 -8.73
N THR A 218 -0.44 -4.81 -7.47
CA THR A 218 -0.02 -5.94 -6.65
C THR A 218 -1.21 -6.84 -6.36
N PHE A 219 -1.05 -8.13 -6.57
CA PHE A 219 -1.98 -9.17 -6.14
C PHE A 219 -1.34 -9.96 -5.01
N ILE A 220 -2.11 -10.26 -3.96
CA ILE A 220 -1.69 -11.25 -2.96
C ILE A 220 -2.07 -12.64 -3.49
N GLY A 221 -1.05 -13.50 -3.61
CA GLY A 221 -1.08 -14.79 -4.28
C GLY A 221 -0.45 -14.77 -5.67
N LYS A 222 -0.29 -15.97 -6.23
CA LYS A 222 0.13 -16.20 -7.62
C LYS A 222 -1.01 -15.86 -8.56
N VAL A 223 -0.73 -15.00 -9.56
CA VAL A 223 -1.66 -14.77 -10.69
C VAL A 223 -1.01 -15.18 -12.01
N PRO A 224 -1.78 -15.62 -13.02
CA PRO A 224 -1.23 -15.93 -14.34
C PRO A 224 -0.51 -14.73 -14.97
N LEU A 225 0.42 -15.00 -15.87
CA LEU A 225 0.94 -13.95 -16.75
C LEU A 225 -0.22 -13.41 -17.60
N PRO A 226 -0.30 -12.09 -17.80
CA PRO A 226 -1.44 -11.50 -18.50
C PRO A 226 -1.45 -11.80 -20.00
N GLU A 227 -0.29 -12.13 -20.59
CA GLU A 227 -0.11 -12.38 -22.01
C GLU A 227 0.94 -13.46 -22.24
N ALA A 228 0.99 -14.04 -23.45
CA ALA A 228 1.91 -15.14 -23.78
C ALA A 228 3.34 -14.68 -24.14
N ASN A 229 3.55 -13.40 -24.45
CA ASN A 229 4.80 -12.84 -24.98
C ASN A 229 5.80 -12.38 -23.90
N PHE A 230 5.81 -13.04 -22.74
CA PHE A 230 6.74 -12.71 -21.66
C PHE A 230 7.99 -13.58 -21.73
N ASP A 231 9.15 -12.93 -21.74
CA ASP A 231 10.43 -13.58 -21.55
C ASP A 231 10.64 -13.89 -20.07
N ALA A 232 10.96 -15.14 -19.76
CA ALA A 232 11.36 -15.56 -18.43
C ALA A 232 12.80 -15.10 -18.18
N LEU A 233 13.00 -14.18 -17.24
CA LEU A 233 14.34 -13.77 -16.78
C LEU A 233 14.85 -14.66 -15.63
N GLY A 234 14.02 -15.62 -15.20
CA GLY A 234 14.30 -16.53 -14.12
C GLY A 234 14.36 -15.84 -12.76
N ARG A 235 15.13 -16.44 -11.85
CA ARG A 235 15.33 -15.95 -10.49
C ARG A 235 16.35 -14.80 -10.46
N VAL A 236 15.88 -13.58 -10.20
CA VAL A 236 16.74 -12.38 -10.11
C VAL A 236 17.15 -12.03 -8.68
N GLU A 237 16.42 -12.54 -7.69
CA GLU A 237 16.73 -12.52 -6.25
C GLU A 237 16.24 -13.82 -5.62
N ILE A 238 16.75 -14.20 -4.44
CA ILE A 238 16.40 -15.46 -3.79
C ILE A 238 14.89 -15.68 -3.68
N ASP A 239 14.16 -14.62 -3.39
CA ASP A 239 12.71 -14.57 -3.18
C ASP A 239 11.95 -13.94 -4.35
N LEU A 240 12.58 -13.76 -5.53
CA LEU A 240 11.98 -13.09 -6.70
C LEU A 240 12.27 -13.81 -8.02
N VAL A 241 11.21 -14.22 -8.72
CA VAL A 241 11.25 -14.63 -10.13
C VAL A 241 10.61 -13.54 -11.00
N ARG A 242 11.26 -13.19 -12.12
CA ARG A 242 10.85 -12.08 -12.99
C ARG A 242 10.56 -12.54 -14.41
N PHE A 243 9.47 -12.00 -14.95
CA PHE A 243 9.11 -12.06 -16.36
C PHE A 243 9.03 -10.65 -16.95
N ARG A 244 9.36 -10.50 -18.22
CA ARG A 244 9.33 -9.20 -18.89
C ARG A 244 8.74 -9.30 -20.30
N SER A 245 7.93 -8.31 -20.66
CA SER A 245 7.55 -8.00 -22.04
C SER A 245 7.97 -6.56 -22.37
N GLU A 246 7.63 -6.07 -23.56
CA GLU A 246 7.95 -4.71 -24.01
C GLU A 246 7.45 -3.63 -23.04
N HIS A 247 6.19 -3.75 -22.60
CA HIS A 247 5.48 -2.72 -21.82
C HIS A 247 5.18 -3.14 -20.38
N MET A 248 5.70 -4.29 -19.93
CA MET A 248 5.35 -4.81 -18.62
C MET A 248 6.43 -5.69 -18.00
N VAL A 249 6.53 -5.63 -16.67
CA VAL A 249 7.33 -6.53 -15.84
C VAL A 249 6.43 -7.19 -14.81
N VAL A 250 6.52 -8.51 -14.70
CA VAL A 250 5.79 -9.30 -13.70
C VAL A 250 6.78 -9.96 -12.75
N ASP A 251 6.67 -9.63 -11.47
CA ASP A 251 7.49 -10.18 -10.40
C ASP A 251 6.65 -11.10 -9.51
N TYR A 252 7.09 -12.34 -9.35
CA TYR A 252 6.55 -13.29 -8.39
C TYR A 252 7.44 -13.33 -7.16
N PHE A 253 6.85 -13.16 -5.98
CA PHE A 253 7.56 -13.18 -4.71
C PHE A 253 7.23 -14.45 -3.92
N ASN A 254 8.28 -15.12 -3.45
CA ASN A 254 8.17 -16.24 -2.52
C ASN A 254 9.12 -16.05 -1.33
N TRP A 255 8.60 -15.58 -0.19
CA TRP A 255 9.40 -15.31 1.02
C TRP A 255 9.96 -16.55 1.70
N ASN A 256 9.49 -17.74 1.31
CA ASN A 256 9.97 -19.03 1.81
C ASN A 256 10.92 -19.71 0.80
N ALA A 257 11.38 -18.99 -0.21
CA ALA A 257 12.30 -19.53 -1.22
C ALA A 257 13.68 -19.81 -0.63
N THR A 258 14.26 -20.94 -1.03
CA THR A 258 15.66 -21.30 -0.76
C THR A 258 16.45 -21.29 -2.07
N PRO A 259 17.79 -21.15 -2.05
CA PRO A 259 18.60 -21.11 -3.26
C PRO A 259 18.40 -22.32 -4.19
N GLU A 260 18.11 -23.49 -3.63
CA GLU A 260 17.96 -24.78 -4.33
C GLU A 260 16.55 -25.03 -4.88
N MET A 261 15.56 -24.23 -4.45
CA MET A 261 14.17 -24.39 -4.85
C MET A 261 14.00 -24.17 -6.36
N ARG A 262 13.41 -25.16 -7.04
CA ARG A 262 13.11 -25.11 -8.48
C ARG A 262 12.08 -24.03 -8.78
N GLU A 263 12.13 -23.46 -9.98
CA GLU A 263 11.24 -22.36 -10.38
C GLU A 263 9.75 -22.73 -10.32
N GLU A 264 9.38 -23.93 -10.76
CA GLU A 264 7.99 -24.39 -10.69
C GLU A 264 7.47 -24.45 -9.24
N GLU A 265 8.27 -25.02 -8.33
CA GLU A 265 7.95 -25.05 -6.90
C GLU A 265 7.85 -23.63 -6.32
N PHE A 266 8.77 -22.75 -6.73
CA PHE A 266 8.76 -21.35 -6.32
C PHE A 266 7.46 -20.66 -6.72
N LEU A 267 7.07 -20.78 -8.00
CA LEU A 267 5.88 -20.13 -8.54
C LEU A 267 4.60 -20.68 -7.90
N ASN A 268 4.55 -21.97 -7.60
CA ASN A 268 3.41 -22.58 -6.90
C ASN A 268 3.26 -22.12 -5.45
N ARG A 269 4.33 -21.61 -4.83
CA ARG A 269 4.33 -21.06 -3.48
C ARG A 269 4.38 -19.53 -3.44
N ALA A 270 4.30 -18.85 -4.59
CA ALA A 270 4.36 -17.40 -4.64
C ALA A 270 3.21 -16.77 -3.82
N GLN A 271 3.57 -15.97 -2.80
CA GLN A 271 2.58 -15.32 -1.94
C GLN A 271 2.14 -13.97 -2.50
N ARG A 272 2.80 -13.46 -3.54
CA ARG A 272 2.48 -12.18 -4.16
C ARG A 272 2.95 -12.14 -5.61
N THR A 273 2.15 -11.51 -6.45
CA THR A 273 2.55 -11.11 -7.80
C THR A 273 2.45 -9.60 -7.94
N LYS A 274 3.47 -8.97 -8.53
CA LYS A 274 3.49 -7.53 -8.81
C LYS A 274 3.61 -7.32 -10.31
N TRP A 275 2.66 -6.59 -10.84
CA TRP A 275 2.65 -6.06 -12.19
C TRP A 275 3.20 -4.64 -12.17
N ARG A 276 4.17 -4.36 -13.05
CA ARG A 276 4.73 -3.02 -13.25
C ARG A 276 4.66 -2.68 -14.73
N PHE A 277 4.06 -1.55 -15.06
CA PHE A 277 3.98 -1.05 -16.43
C PHE A 277 5.24 -0.23 -16.73
N VAL A 278 5.86 -0.47 -17.89
CA VAL A 278 7.12 0.16 -18.33
C VAL A 278 6.98 0.83 -19.69
#